data_AF-A0A2A9HEG1-F1
#
_entry.id   AF-A0A2A9HEG1-F1
#
_cell.length_a   1.000
_cell.length_b   1.000
_cell.length_c   1.000
_cell.angle_alpha   90.00
_cell.angle_beta   90.00
_cell.angle_gamma   90.00
#
_symmetry.space_group_name_H-M   'P 1'
#
loop_
_entity.id
_entity.type
_entity.pdbx_description
1 polymer ?
#
loop_
_entity_poly.entity_id
_entity_poly.type
_entity_poly.pdbx_seq_one_letter_code
_entity_poly.pdbx_strand_id
1 'polypeptide(L)'
;MRHFWNWAVCAPALLLALACAAAGWQDVAEPPIAWTGAAFFAVIAEIASRLGRRARRRAEKKQAALEALAATALLREQLRAVHHRRAA
;
A
#
# COMPACT_ATOMS: atom_id res chain seq x y z
N MET A 1 -6.26 -8.53 -4.55
CA MET A 1 -5.26 -9.51 -4.06
C MET A 1 -4.00 -8.89 -3.43
N ARG A 2 -3.37 -7.84 -4.00
CA ARG A 2 -2.10 -7.27 -3.45
C ARG A 2 -2.22 -6.62 -2.06
N HIS A 3 -3.37 -6.04 -1.73
CA HIS A 3 -3.62 -5.52 -0.37
C HIS A 3 -3.65 -6.63 0.68
N PHE A 4 -4.16 -7.81 0.32
CA PHE A 4 -4.25 -8.97 1.19
C PHE A 4 -2.85 -9.54 1.48
N TRP A 5 -1.98 -9.62 0.47
CA TRP A 5 -0.60 -10.09 0.62
C TRP A 5 0.23 -9.21 1.55
N ASN A 6 0.09 -7.90 1.43
CA ASN A 6 0.82 -6.98 2.31
C ASN A 6 0.37 -7.09 3.75
N TRP A 7 -0.93 -7.29 3.97
CA TRP A 7 -1.50 -7.52 5.30
C TRP A 7 -1.07 -8.89 5.88
N ALA A 8 -1.10 -9.93 5.05
CA ALA A 8 -0.68 -11.29 5.41
C ALA A 8 0.80 -11.41 5.75
N VAL A 9 1.66 -10.48 5.32
CA VAL A 9 3.08 -10.47 5.69
C VAL A 9 3.34 -9.48 6.84
N CYS A 10 2.75 -8.28 6.82
CA CYS A 10 3.00 -7.27 7.85
C CYS A 10 2.40 -7.66 9.20
N ALA A 11 1.17 -8.18 9.22
CA ALA A 11 0.48 -8.52 10.48
C ALA A 11 1.20 -9.62 11.28
N PRO A 12 1.58 -10.77 10.70
CA PRO A 12 2.35 -11.78 11.44
C PRO A 12 3.77 -11.32 11.77
N ALA A 13 4.44 -10.53 10.90
CA ALA A 13 5.75 -9.98 11.23
C ALA A 13 5.68 -9.03 12.45
N LEU A 14 4.67 -8.16 12.53
CA LEU A 14 4.47 -7.29 13.68
C LEU A 14 4.10 -8.07 14.94
N LEU A 15 3.26 -9.11 14.82
CA LEU A 15 2.94 -10.00 15.93
C LEU A 15 4.17 -10.73 16.47
N LEU A 16 5.03 -11.24 15.58
CA LEU A 16 6.29 -11.89 15.96
C LEU A 16 7.27 -10.90 16.61
N ALA A 17 7.36 -9.66 16.10
CA ALA A 17 8.16 -8.62 16.73
C ALA A 17 7.68 -8.31 18.16
N LEU A 18 6.36 -8.21 18.35
CA LEU A 18 5.73 -8.03 19.66
C LEU A 18 5.98 -9.22 20.59
N ALA A 19 5.89 -10.45 20.08
CA ALA A 19 6.18 -11.65 20.85
C ALA A 19 7.64 -11.71 21.31
N CYS A 20 8.60 -11.38 20.44
CA CYS A 20 10.01 -11.29 20.81
C CYS A 20 10.27 -10.20 21.86
N ALA A 21 9.66 -9.03 21.70
CA ALA A 21 9.79 -7.94 22.67
C ALA A 21 9.19 -8.33 24.04
N ALA A 22 8.02 -8.99 24.05
CA ALA A 22 7.39 -9.48 25.28
C ALA A 22 8.23 -10.57 25.95
N ALA A 23 8.83 -11.48 25.19
CA ALA A 23 9.70 -12.54 25.71
C ALA A 23 10.97 -11.97 26.36
N GLY A 24 11.55 -10.90 25.78
CA GLY A 24 12.68 -10.19 26.37
C GLY A 24 12.33 -9.40 27.62
N TRP A 25 11.10 -8.88 27.71
CA TRP A 25 10.63 -8.17 28.90
C TRP A 25 10.38 -9.11 30.08
N GLN A 26 9.93 -10.33 29.78
CA GLN A 26 9.66 -11.36 30.80
C GLN A 26 10.91 -12.17 31.21
N ASP A 27 12.11 -11.78 30.75
CA ASP A 27 13.38 -12.52 30.94
C ASP A 27 13.32 -14.00 30.49
N VAL A 28 12.36 -14.35 29.63
CA VAL A 28 12.19 -15.73 29.10
C VAL A 28 13.29 -16.06 28.09
N ALA A 29 13.85 -15.03 27.46
CA ALA A 29 15.00 -15.14 26.56
C ALA A 29 16.04 -14.08 26.96
N GLU A 30 17.32 -14.39 26.74
CA GLU A 30 18.39 -13.41 26.98
C GLU A 30 18.05 -12.10 26.24
N PRO A 31 18.07 -10.95 26.94
CA PRO A 31 17.67 -9.66 26.38
C PRO A 31 18.25 -9.38 24.99
N PRO A 32 19.57 -9.59 24.71
CA PRO A 32 20.12 -9.31 23.38
C PRO A 32 19.47 -10.14 22.26
N ILE A 33 19.09 -11.39 22.52
CA ILE A 33 18.44 -12.27 21.54
C ILE A 33 17.00 -11.81 21.28
N ALA A 34 16.28 -11.43 22.34
CA ALA A 34 14.92 -10.93 22.24
C ALA A 34 14.83 -9.61 21.46
N TRP A 35 15.71 -8.65 21.77
CA TRP A 35 15.74 -7.35 21.08
C TRP A 35 16.18 -7.48 19.61
N THR A 36 17.15 -8.36 19.31
CA THR A 36 17.57 -8.61 17.92
C THR A 36 16.48 -9.30 17.10
N GLY A 37 15.75 -10.27 17.69
CA GLY A 37 14.58 -10.89 17.06
C GLY A 37 13.46 -9.87 16.78
N ALA A 38 13.14 -9.02 17.77
CA ALA A 38 12.13 -7.96 17.61
C ALA A 38 12.52 -6.98 16.50
N ALA A 39 13.79 -6.54 16.46
CA ALA A 39 14.31 -5.65 15.43
C ALA A 39 14.25 -6.29 14.03
N PHE A 40 14.63 -7.58 13.91
CA PHE A 40 14.58 -8.31 12.65
C PHE A 40 13.16 -8.34 12.06
N PHE A 41 12.17 -8.71 12.86
CA PHE A 41 10.79 -8.76 12.40
C PHE A 41 10.19 -7.38 12.13
N ALA A 42 10.58 -6.36 12.89
CA ALA A 42 10.19 -4.97 12.63
C ALA A 42 10.71 -4.47 11.27
N VAL A 43 11.95 -4.80 10.90
CA VAL A 43 12.54 -4.46 9.60
C VAL A 43 11.77 -5.12 8.44
N ILE A 44 11.38 -6.39 8.60
CA ILE A 44 10.58 -7.09 7.59
C ILE A 44 9.22 -6.40 7.38
N ALA A 45 8.54 -6.03 8.48
CA ALA A 45 7.27 -5.31 8.43
C ALA A 45 7.41 -3.92 7.77
N GLU A 46 8.49 -3.21 8.05
CA GLU A 46 8.83 -1.91 7.46
C GLU A 46 9.01 -2.01 5.94
N ILE A 47 9.78 -3.01 5.47
CA ILE A 47 10.03 -3.25 4.03
C ILE A 47 8.73 -3.60 3.31
N ALA A 48 7.95 -4.54 3.84
CA ALA A 48 6.66 -4.92 3.28
C ALA A 48 5.70 -3.71 3.20
N SER A 49 5.66 -2.88 4.25
CA SER A 49 4.87 -1.64 4.27
C SER A 49 5.32 -0.63 3.21
N ARG A 50 6.63 -0.44 3.04
CA ARG A 50 7.19 0.45 2.00
C ARG A 50 6.83 -0.02 0.59
N LEU A 51 6.91 -1.32 0.32
CA LEU A 51 6.52 -1.90 -0.97
C LEU A 51 5.02 -1.70 -1.25
N GLY A 52 4.18 -1.93 -0.25
CA GLY A 52 2.73 -1.67 -0.34
C GLY A 52 2.41 -0.21 -0.64
N ARG A 53 3.07 0.75 0.04
CA ARG A 53 2.88 2.19 -0.22
C ARG A 53 3.28 2.58 -1.64
N ARG A 54 4.41 2.08 -2.14
CA ARG A 54 4.85 2.33 -3.53
C ARG A 54 3.87 1.76 -4.55
N ALA A 55 3.34 0.57 -4.28
CA ALA A 55 2.34 -0.06 -5.13
C ALA A 55 1.03 0.75 -5.17
N ARG A 56 0.56 1.25 -4.02
CA ARG A 56 -0.64 2.10 -3.91
C ARG A 56 -0.51 3.37 -4.75
N ARG A 57 0.61 4.11 -4.58
CA ARG A 57 0.87 5.32 -5.37
C ARG A 57 0.87 5.07 -6.87
N ARG A 58 1.34 3.89 -7.33
CA ARG A 58 1.27 3.52 -8.76
C ARG A 58 -0.17 3.24 -9.20
N ALA A 59 -0.98 2.61 -8.36
CA ALA A 59 -2.39 2.35 -8.66
C ALA A 59 -3.19 3.66 -8.72
N GLU A 60 -3.01 4.54 -7.74
CA GLU A 60 -3.63 5.87 -7.69
C GLU A 60 -3.28 6.69 -8.94
N LYS A 61 -2.00 6.70 -9.35
CA LYS A 61 -1.58 7.38 -10.59
C LYS A 61 -2.26 6.81 -11.85
N LYS A 62 -2.44 5.49 -11.93
CA LYS A 62 -3.16 4.87 -13.05
C LYS A 62 -4.64 5.24 -13.04
N GLN A 63 -5.25 5.29 -11.86
CA GLN A 63 -6.65 5.64 -11.71
C GLN A 63 -6.90 7.10 -12.10
N ALA A 64 -6.05 8.03 -11.64
CA ALA A 64 -6.09 9.43 -12.07
C ALA A 64 -5.89 9.59 -13.59
N ALA A 65 -5.03 8.78 -14.22
CA ALA A 65 -4.86 8.82 -15.67
C ALA A 65 -6.10 8.34 -16.43
N LEU A 66 -6.79 7.31 -15.92
CA LEU A 66 -8.06 6.83 -16.50
C LEU A 66 -9.17 7.87 -16.35
N GLU A 67 -9.26 8.52 -15.19
CA GLU A 67 -10.22 9.59 -14.94
C GLU A 67 -9.99 10.80 -15.86
N ALA A 68 -8.72 11.18 -16.08
CA ALA A 68 -8.36 12.23 -17.03
C ALA A 68 -8.76 11.87 -18.46
N LEU A 69 -8.52 10.63 -18.90
CA LEU A 69 -8.94 10.14 -20.21
C LEU A 69 -10.47 10.17 -20.35
N ALA A 70 -11.21 9.69 -19.34
CA ALA A 70 -12.67 9.74 -19.33
C ALA A 70 -13.20 11.18 -19.39
N ALA A 71 -12.61 12.12 -18.64
CA ALA A 71 -12.99 13.53 -18.67
C ALA A 71 -12.75 14.16 -20.04
N THR A 72 -11.63 13.85 -20.70
CA THR A 72 -11.36 14.35 -22.06
C THR A 72 -12.29 13.76 -23.12
N ALA A 73 -12.67 12.48 -22.98
CA ALA A 73 -13.64 11.84 -23.86
C ALA A 73 -15.02 12.51 -23.74
N LEU A 74 -15.48 12.77 -22.52
CA LEU A 74 -16.71 13.49 -22.23
C LEU A 74 -16.70 14.89 -22.85
N LEU A 75 -15.60 15.64 -22.69
CA LEU A 75 -15.46 16.98 -23.26
C LEU A 75 -15.54 16.95 -24.79
N ARG A 76 -14.95 15.94 -25.42
CA ARG A 76 -14.97 15.75 -26.88
C ARG A 76 -16.38 15.45 -27.40
N GLU A 77 -17.15 14.66 -26.67
CA GLU A 77 -18.56 14.40 -26.99
C GLU A 77 -19.42 15.65 -26.88
N GLN A 78 -19.23 16.45 -25.82
CA GLN A 78 -19.94 17.73 -25.66
C GLN A 78 -19.61 18.70 -26.80
N LEU A 79 -18.34 18.82 -27.18
CA LEU A 79 -17.93 19.68 -28.30
C LEU A 79 -18.52 19.22 -29.64
N ARG A 80 -18.57 17.90 -29.89
CA ARG A 80 -19.24 17.35 -31.08
C ARG A 80 -20.73 17.68 -31.09
N ALA A 81 -21.41 17.53 -29.96
CA ALA A 81 -22.83 17.87 -29.84
C ALA A 81 -23.10 19.35 -30.11
N VAL A 82 -22.24 20.25 -29.61
CA VAL A 82 -22.32 21.69 -29.87
C VAL A 82 -22.07 22.03 -31.34
N HIS A 83 -21.07 21.41 -31.98
CA HIS A 83 -20.81 21.62 -33.41
C HIS A 83 -21.95 21.12 -34.30
N HIS A 84 -22.54 19.95 -34.00
CA HIS A 84 -23.72 19.47 -34.73
C HIS A 84 -24.92 20.40 -34.60
N ARG A 85 -25.13 21.02 -33.43
CA ARG A 85 -26.18 22.03 -33.22
C ARG A 85 -25.94 23.36 -33.94
N ARG A 86 -24.69 23.71 -34.23
CA ARG A 86 -24.35 24.95 -34.95
C ARG A 86 -24.34 24.78 -36.47
N ALA A 87 -24.25 23.54 -36.95
CA ALA A 87 -24.21 23.20 -38.37
C ALA A 87 -25.59 22.84 -38.95
N ALA A 88 -26.62 22.74 -38.11
CA ALA A 88 -28.03 22.58 -38.47
C ALA A 88 -28.75 23.93 -38.34
#